data_AF-A0A016TLN0-F1
#
_entry.id   AF-A0A016TLN0-F1
#
_cell.length_a   1.000
_cell.length_b   1.000
_cell.length_c   1.000
_cell.angle_alpha   90.00
_cell.angle_beta   90.00
_cell.angle_gamma   90.00
#
_symmetry.space_group_name_H-M   'P 1'
#
loop_
_entity.id
_entity.type
_entity.pdbx_description
1 polymer ?
#
loop_
_entity_poly.entity_id
_entity_poly.type
_entity_poly.pdbx_seq_one_letter_code
_entity_poly.pdbx_strand_id
1 'polypeptide(L)'
;MIAWHSFTRTTCGHLDCIQKAPIVIMPSSQSHQEEDQHSAGEIEQQHKEEQSVPMYQSRPRQVGTNGEGTDLKSTLQRMERKMETINESISRTNASFRYSMVVLEDLAVRVKGMEARDRGKGNLQPATAHTCMQPPQPEPASQVLRAQSPQPSSSGIPATAKDCVFCGGRHWATNCERFTTLTARRNRVYELQRCERCLTPNKHLVTACSAKSSCFYCKRANRSTEMTKHHSAFCVYQFEM
;
A
#
# COMPACT_ATOMS: atom_id res chain seq x y z
N MET A 1 39.43 -39.82 0.32
CA MET A 1 40.64 -39.30 -0.36
C MET A 1 40.42 -39.40 -1.86
N ILE A 2 39.96 -38.33 -2.51
CA ILE A 2 40.08 -38.16 -3.97
C ILE A 2 40.44 -36.69 -4.21
N ALA A 3 41.50 -36.51 -4.97
CA ALA A 3 42.25 -35.31 -5.19
C ALA A 3 41.81 -34.61 -6.49
N TRP A 4 41.78 -33.27 -6.42
CA TRP A 4 42.19 -32.29 -7.44
C TRP A 4 41.45 -32.26 -8.78
N HIS A 5 40.94 -31.07 -9.12
CA HIS A 5 41.38 -30.39 -10.35
C HIS A 5 41.32 -28.87 -10.15
N SER A 6 42.51 -28.28 -10.17
CA SER A 6 42.78 -26.85 -10.22
C SER A 6 42.37 -26.30 -11.59
N PHE A 7 41.65 -25.18 -11.63
CA PHE A 7 41.41 -24.43 -12.86
C PHE A 7 42.33 -23.21 -12.88
N THR A 8 43.24 -23.20 -13.86
CA THR A 8 44.19 -22.13 -14.13
C THR A 8 43.51 -20.96 -14.86
N ARG A 9 44.02 -19.76 -14.60
CA ARG A 9 43.66 -18.51 -15.28
C ARG A 9 44.06 -18.55 -16.75
N THR A 10 43.16 -18.08 -17.62
CA THR A 10 43.52 -17.56 -18.95
C THR A 10 43.06 -16.11 -19.03
N THR A 11 44.01 -15.20 -19.17
CA THR A 11 43.81 -13.80 -19.52
C THR A 11 43.84 -13.68 -21.04
N CYS A 12 42.79 -13.15 -21.65
CA CYS A 12 42.82 -12.57 -22.99
C CYS A 12 42.14 -11.21 -22.95
N GLY A 13 42.83 -10.21 -23.50
CA GLY A 13 42.34 -8.85 -23.62
C GLY A 13 41.55 -8.59 -24.90
N HIS A 14 41.03 -7.37 -24.93
CA HIS A 14 40.72 -6.52 -26.08
C HIS A 14 39.52 -6.85 -27.00
N LEU A 15 38.64 -5.84 -27.04
CA LEU A 15 37.78 -5.37 -28.14
C LEU A 15 36.52 -6.17 -28.50
N ASP A 16 35.42 -5.41 -28.44
CA ASP A 16 34.21 -5.48 -29.26
C ASP A 16 33.61 -6.85 -29.59
N CYS A 17 32.53 -7.18 -28.87
CA CYS A 17 31.49 -8.02 -29.47
C CYS A 17 30.11 -7.60 -28.93
N ILE A 18 29.44 -6.73 -29.69
CA ILE A 18 27.99 -6.58 -29.66
C ILE A 18 27.42 -7.90 -30.18
N GLN A 19 27.01 -8.79 -29.27
CA GLN A 19 26.20 -9.95 -29.62
C GLN A 19 24.83 -9.87 -28.94
N LYS A 20 23.84 -9.72 -29.81
CA LYS A 20 22.41 -9.91 -29.56
C LYS A 20 22.19 -11.21 -28.78
N ALA A 21 21.62 -11.10 -27.59
CA ALA A 21 21.08 -12.25 -26.87
C ALA A 21 19.77 -12.72 -27.56
N PRO A 22 19.61 -14.01 -27.87
CA PRO A 22 18.32 -14.56 -28.26
C PRO A 22 17.41 -14.66 -27.04
N ILE A 23 16.16 -14.23 -27.22
CA ILE A 23 15.05 -14.43 -26.29
C ILE A 23 14.77 -15.93 -26.23
N VAL A 24 15.14 -16.58 -25.12
CA VAL A 24 14.72 -17.94 -24.81
C VAL A 24 13.32 -17.87 -24.21
N ILE A 25 12.33 -18.25 -25.01
CA ILE A 25 10.97 -18.56 -24.55
C ILE A 25 11.05 -19.90 -23.83
N MET A 26 10.87 -19.90 -22.50
CA MET A 26 10.74 -21.13 -21.73
C MET A 26 9.31 -21.69 -21.87
N PRO A 27 9.13 -22.98 -22.16
CA PRO A 27 7.81 -23.61 -22.18
C PRO A 27 7.29 -23.85 -20.76
N SER A 28 5.98 -23.61 -20.60
CA SER A 28 5.20 -23.95 -19.42
C SER A 28 5.12 -25.47 -19.22
N SER A 29 5.58 -25.94 -18.06
CA SER A 29 5.36 -27.32 -17.61
C SER A 29 4.21 -27.33 -16.60
N GLN A 30 3.15 -28.03 -16.99
CA GLN A 30 2.11 -28.56 -16.12
C GLN A 30 2.72 -29.58 -15.15
N SER A 31 2.28 -29.56 -13.89
CA SER A 31 1.68 -30.73 -13.22
C SER A 31 1.60 -30.50 -11.70
N HIS A 32 0.42 -30.75 -11.13
CA HIS A 32 0.17 -31.59 -9.94
C HIS A 32 -1.26 -31.31 -9.47
N GLN A 33 -2.16 -32.21 -9.88
CA GLN A 33 -3.39 -32.49 -9.14
C GLN A 33 -2.97 -33.40 -7.98
N GLU A 34 -3.27 -32.99 -6.75
CA GLU A 34 -3.32 -33.91 -5.62
C GLU A 34 -4.75 -33.88 -5.07
N GLU A 35 -5.30 -35.08 -5.01
CA GLU A 35 -6.57 -35.45 -4.42
C GLU A 35 -6.49 -35.31 -2.90
N ASP A 36 -7.54 -34.79 -2.28
CA ASP A 36 -7.83 -35.11 -0.87
C ASP A 36 -9.32 -35.38 -0.73
N GLN A 37 -9.62 -36.66 -0.45
CA GLN A 37 -10.91 -37.18 0.01
C GLN A 37 -10.93 -37.21 1.54
N HIS A 38 -12.14 -37.34 2.10
CA HIS A 38 -12.55 -37.44 3.51
C HIS A 38 -13.04 -36.08 4.08
N SER A 39 -14.18 -35.96 4.76
CA SER A 39 -15.08 -36.94 5.37
C SER A 39 -16.47 -36.33 5.47
N ALA A 40 -17.50 -37.12 5.14
CA ALA A 40 -18.88 -36.83 5.49
C ALA A 40 -19.11 -37.15 6.98
N GLY A 41 -19.97 -36.36 7.63
CA GLY A 41 -20.48 -36.58 8.98
C GLY A 41 -21.81 -35.84 9.13
N GLU A 42 -22.85 -36.61 9.48
CA GLU A 42 -24.29 -36.32 9.51
C GLU A 42 -24.72 -35.03 10.23
N ILE A 43 -25.85 -34.44 9.80
CA ILE A 43 -27.07 -34.39 10.63
C ILE A 43 -28.30 -34.60 9.73
N GLU A 44 -29.03 -35.62 10.12
CA GLU A 44 -30.30 -36.15 9.63
C GLU A 44 -31.49 -35.37 10.24
N GLN A 45 -32.56 -35.17 9.45
CA GLN A 45 -34.00 -35.13 9.81
C GLN A 45 -34.75 -34.26 8.78
N GLN A 46 -35.95 -34.54 8.31
CA GLN A 46 -36.82 -35.70 8.08
C GLN A 46 -38.14 -35.09 7.55
N HIS A 47 -38.93 -35.91 6.84
CA HIS A 47 -40.32 -35.68 6.35
C HIS A 47 -40.45 -34.81 5.10
N LYS A 48 -40.65 -35.37 3.89
CA LYS A 48 -41.64 -36.34 3.39
C LYS A 48 -43.08 -35.83 3.52
N GLU A 49 -43.57 -35.21 2.46
CA GLU A 49 -44.96 -35.38 2.03
C GLU A 49 -45.00 -35.46 0.49
N GLU A 50 -45.44 -36.63 0.01
CA GLU A 50 -45.73 -36.91 -1.38
C GLU A 50 -47.04 -36.21 -1.77
N GLN A 51 -47.12 -35.66 -2.99
CA GLN A 51 -48.10 -36.09 -4.02
C GLN A 51 -48.48 -34.98 -5.00
N SER A 52 -48.70 -35.46 -6.22
CA SER A 52 -49.46 -34.89 -7.33
C SER A 52 -48.71 -33.97 -8.29
N VAL A 53 -48.27 -34.60 -9.38
CA VAL A 53 -47.97 -33.99 -10.66
C VAL A 53 -49.27 -33.37 -11.22
N PRO A 54 -49.32 -32.06 -11.53
CA PRO A 54 -50.40 -31.53 -12.33
C PRO A 54 -50.02 -31.64 -13.81
N MET A 55 -50.65 -32.63 -14.44
CA MET A 55 -51.16 -32.64 -15.80
C MET A 55 -50.99 -31.33 -16.60
N TYR A 56 -50.39 -31.46 -17.78
CA TYR A 56 -50.38 -30.48 -18.86
C TYR A 56 -51.79 -29.89 -19.09
N GLN A 57 -51.99 -28.64 -18.70
CA GLN A 57 -53.04 -27.81 -19.28
C GLN A 57 -52.39 -26.76 -20.18
N SER A 58 -52.41 -27.06 -21.47
CA SER A 58 -52.15 -26.13 -22.57
C SER A 58 -53.03 -24.89 -22.39
N ARG A 59 -52.43 -23.78 -21.95
CA ARG A 59 -53.12 -22.49 -21.88
C ARG A 59 -52.99 -21.77 -23.23
N PRO A 60 -54.04 -21.09 -23.71
CA PRO A 60 -54.11 -20.63 -25.09
C PRO A 60 -53.06 -19.57 -25.40
N ARG A 61 -52.54 -19.67 -26.62
CA ARG A 61 -51.74 -18.66 -27.31
C ARG A 61 -52.49 -17.33 -27.30
N GLN A 62 -52.19 -16.47 -26.33
CA GLN A 62 -52.63 -15.08 -26.40
C GLN A 62 -51.74 -14.37 -27.41
N VAL A 63 -52.26 -14.26 -28.62
CA VAL A 63 -51.84 -13.28 -29.62
C VAL A 63 -52.22 -11.91 -29.06
N GLY A 64 -51.28 -11.31 -28.32
CA GLY A 64 -51.33 -9.93 -27.88
C GLY A 64 -50.38 -9.11 -28.72
N THR A 65 -50.82 -8.67 -29.90
CA THR A 65 -50.26 -7.49 -30.55
C THR A 65 -50.54 -6.31 -29.63
N ASN A 66 -49.50 -5.68 -29.05
CA ASN A 66 -49.41 -4.29 -28.57
C ASN A 66 -48.26 -4.19 -27.53
N GLY A 67 -47.07 -3.71 -27.94
CA GLY A 67 -45.99 -3.40 -26.98
C GLY A 67 -44.55 -3.29 -27.49
N GLU A 68 -44.30 -3.34 -28.80
CA GLU A 68 -42.92 -3.45 -29.35
C GLU A 68 -42.06 -2.17 -29.18
N GLY A 69 -42.65 -1.03 -28.79
CA GLY A 69 -41.93 0.23 -28.58
C GLY A 69 -41.35 0.44 -27.17
N THR A 70 -41.88 -0.24 -26.15
CA THR A 70 -41.43 -0.05 -24.75
C THR A 70 -40.21 -0.90 -24.38
N ASP A 71 -40.00 -2.00 -25.09
CA ASP A 71 -38.91 -2.95 -24.83
C ASP A 71 -37.53 -2.38 -25.22
N LEU A 72 -37.44 -1.72 -26.38
CA LEU A 72 -36.21 -1.10 -26.86
C LEU A 72 -35.74 0.06 -25.96
N LYS A 73 -36.67 0.92 -25.53
CA LYS A 73 -36.35 2.05 -24.63
C LYS A 73 -35.82 1.56 -23.29
N SER A 74 -36.43 0.51 -22.73
CA SER A 74 -35.98 -0.10 -21.47
C SER A 74 -34.58 -0.73 -21.62
N THR A 75 -34.30 -1.33 -22.78
CA THR A 75 -33.00 -1.91 -23.11
C THR A 75 -31.91 -0.85 -23.22
N LEU A 76 -32.18 0.27 -23.90
CA LEU A 76 -31.25 1.40 -24.00
C LEU A 76 -30.93 1.99 -22.62
N GLN A 77 -31.94 2.21 -21.76
CA GLN A 77 -31.73 2.68 -20.39
C GLN A 77 -30.94 1.70 -19.51
N ARG A 78 -31.04 0.39 -19.78
CA ARG A 78 -30.22 -0.62 -19.11
C ARG A 78 -28.77 -0.55 -19.58
N MET A 79 -28.53 -0.33 -20.86
CA MET A 79 -27.19 -0.16 -21.41
C MET A 79 -26.52 1.13 -20.92
N GLU A 80 -27.27 2.23 -20.84
CA GLU A 80 -26.78 3.52 -20.35
C GLU A 80 -26.28 3.42 -18.90
N ARG A 81 -27.09 2.84 -17.99
CA ARG A 81 -26.67 2.58 -16.61
C ARG A 81 -25.44 1.67 -16.50
N LYS A 82 -25.33 0.67 -17.37
CA LYS A 82 -24.13 -0.18 -17.43
C LYS A 82 -22.92 0.63 -17.89
N MET A 83 -23.08 1.50 -18.87
CA MET A 83 -22.01 2.36 -19.36
C MET A 83 -21.53 3.35 -18.30
N GLU A 84 -22.45 3.94 -17.54
CA GLU A 84 -22.11 4.77 -16.37
C GLU A 84 -21.30 3.98 -15.33
N THR A 85 -21.73 2.77 -15.01
CA THR A 85 -21.03 1.88 -14.07
C THR A 85 -19.63 1.54 -14.56
N ILE A 86 -19.48 1.22 -15.85
CA ILE A 86 -18.19 0.94 -16.48
C ILE A 86 -17.31 2.19 -16.44
N ASN A 87 -17.86 3.36 -16.76
CA ASN A 87 -17.11 4.61 -16.76
C ASN A 87 -16.63 5.00 -15.36
N GLU A 88 -17.45 4.76 -14.34
CA GLU A 88 -17.05 4.94 -12.94
C GLU A 88 -15.93 3.96 -12.55
N SER A 89 -16.01 2.70 -13.01
CA SER A 89 -14.96 1.70 -12.81
C SER A 89 -13.63 2.09 -13.48
N ILE A 90 -13.69 2.59 -14.72
CA ILE A 90 -12.53 3.12 -15.45
C ILE A 90 -11.94 4.31 -14.71
N SER A 91 -12.76 5.23 -14.23
CA SER A 91 -12.32 6.40 -13.48
C SER A 91 -11.59 6.00 -12.19
N ARG A 92 -12.13 5.03 -11.44
CA ARG A 92 -11.47 4.47 -10.25
C ARG A 92 -10.13 3.80 -10.59
N THR A 93 -10.11 3.00 -11.66
CA THR A 93 -8.89 2.32 -12.11
C THR A 93 -7.81 3.30 -12.53
N ASN A 94 -8.18 4.33 -13.31
CA ASN A 94 -7.27 5.38 -13.76
C ASN A 94 -6.72 6.20 -12.58
N ALA A 95 -7.56 6.55 -11.61
CA ALA A 95 -7.11 7.22 -10.39
C ALA A 95 -6.11 6.36 -9.60
N SER A 96 -6.41 5.06 -9.45
CA SER A 96 -5.51 4.12 -8.80
C SER A 96 -4.18 3.98 -9.55
N PHE A 97 -4.22 3.91 -10.88
CA PHE A 97 -3.02 3.79 -11.71
C PHE A 97 -2.14 5.04 -11.61
N ARG A 98 -2.72 6.24 -11.72
CA ARG A 98 -2.02 7.52 -11.55
C ARG A 98 -1.37 7.61 -10.17
N TYR A 99 -2.10 7.20 -9.13
CA TYR A 99 -1.57 7.17 -7.77
C TYR A 99 -0.37 6.22 -7.65
N SER A 100 -0.49 4.99 -8.14
CA SER A 100 0.61 4.02 -8.12
C SER A 100 1.85 4.52 -8.86
N MET A 101 1.67 5.19 -10.00
CA MET A 101 2.80 5.78 -10.75
C MET A 101 3.55 6.85 -9.94
N VAL A 102 2.84 7.81 -9.33
CA VAL A 102 3.46 8.87 -8.52
C VAL A 102 4.24 8.27 -7.34
N VAL A 103 3.69 7.25 -6.69
CA VAL A 103 4.37 6.55 -5.58
C VAL A 103 5.65 5.85 -6.06
N LEU A 104 5.60 5.18 -7.23
CA LEU A 104 6.76 4.49 -7.79
C LEU A 104 7.87 5.46 -8.20
N GLU A 105 7.53 6.61 -8.78
CA GLU A 105 8.51 7.65 -9.13
C GLU A 105 9.22 8.21 -7.88
N ASP A 106 8.44 8.53 -6.84
CA ASP A 106 8.95 9.03 -5.55
C ASP A 106 9.84 7.97 -4.85
N LEU A 107 9.45 6.70 -4.89
CA LEU A 107 10.30 5.60 -4.42
C LEU A 107 11.60 5.48 -5.21
N ALA A 108 11.57 5.61 -6.54
CA ALA A 108 12.76 5.54 -7.38
C ALA A 108 13.77 6.66 -7.06
N VAL A 109 13.29 7.88 -6.79
CA VAL A 109 14.13 9.00 -6.35
C VAL A 109 14.79 8.69 -5.00
N ARG A 110 14.04 8.12 -4.05
CA ARG A 110 14.57 7.75 -2.73
C ARG A 110 15.63 6.65 -2.80
N VAL A 111 15.41 5.61 -3.60
CA VAL A 111 16.38 4.51 -3.78
C VAL A 111 17.70 5.04 -4.33
N LYS A 112 17.66 5.90 -5.37
CA LYS A 112 18.86 6.56 -5.91
C LYS A 112 19.62 7.37 -4.85
N GLY A 113 18.89 8.07 -3.98
CA GLY A 113 19.47 8.82 -2.87
C GLY A 113 20.14 7.92 -1.82
N MET A 114 19.58 6.75 -1.55
CA MET A 114 20.18 5.75 -0.65
C MET A 114 21.46 5.16 -1.25
N GLU A 115 21.45 4.77 -2.53
CA GLU A 115 22.62 4.22 -3.23
C GLU A 115 23.79 5.23 -3.28
N ALA A 116 23.52 6.52 -3.44
CA ALA A 116 24.54 7.56 -3.42
C ALA A 116 25.20 7.72 -2.04
N ARG A 117 24.45 7.50 -0.95
CA ARG A 117 24.99 7.55 0.43
C ARG A 117 25.87 6.36 0.76
N ASP A 118 25.53 5.18 0.26
CA ASP A 118 26.32 3.97 0.51
C ASP A 118 27.65 3.99 -0.26
N ARG A 119 27.68 4.54 -1.48
CA ARG A 119 28.95 4.76 -2.21
C ARG A 119 29.89 5.75 -1.52
N GLY A 120 29.36 6.66 -0.70
CA GLY A 120 30.16 7.65 0.05
C GLY A 120 30.80 7.14 1.34
N LYS A 121 30.42 5.94 1.83
CA LYS A 121 30.91 5.39 3.12
C LYS A 121 32.06 4.38 2.98
N GLY A 122 32.57 4.15 1.77
CA GLY A 122 33.64 3.18 1.49
C GLY A 122 35.06 3.59 1.87
N ASN A 123 35.30 4.72 2.56
CA ASN A 123 36.65 5.13 2.96
C ASN A 123 36.72 5.68 4.39
N LEU A 124 36.44 4.82 5.37
CA LEU A 124 36.92 5.03 6.74
C LEU A 124 37.79 3.83 7.11
N GLN A 125 39.09 4.06 7.16
CA GLN A 125 40.05 3.12 7.73
C GLN A 125 39.72 2.84 9.21
N PRO A 126 40.02 1.64 9.72
CA PRO A 126 39.87 1.31 11.12
C PRO A 126 41.06 1.83 11.94
N ALA A 127 40.87 2.90 12.70
CA ALA A 127 41.78 3.27 13.77
C ALA A 127 41.32 2.58 15.08
N THR A 128 42.00 1.49 15.40
CA THR A 128 42.41 1.02 16.73
C THR A 128 41.62 1.48 17.97
N ALA A 129 40.90 0.52 18.57
CA ALA A 129 41.10 0.04 19.94
C ALA A 129 41.42 1.04 21.08
N HIS A 130 40.47 1.10 22.02
CA HIS A 130 40.61 1.17 23.49
C HIS A 130 41.33 2.38 24.12
N THR A 131 40.59 3.19 24.89
CA THR A 131 40.79 3.38 26.35
C THR A 131 39.64 4.21 26.93
N CYS A 132 38.98 3.62 27.93
CA CYS A 132 38.01 4.26 28.82
C CYS A 132 38.80 5.01 29.90
N MET A 133 38.54 6.30 30.12
CA MET A 133 38.62 7.01 31.41
C MET A 133 38.18 8.48 31.24
N GLN A 134 37.24 8.90 32.07
CA GLN A 134 36.96 10.28 32.51
C GLN A 134 36.82 10.19 34.06
N PRO A 135 36.93 11.25 34.91
CA PRO A 135 37.16 12.69 34.68
C PRO A 135 38.22 13.30 35.66
N PRO A 136 38.44 14.64 35.68
CA PRO A 136 37.70 15.49 36.63
C PRO A 136 37.32 16.90 36.10
N GLN A 137 36.24 17.46 36.66
CA GLN A 137 35.81 18.88 36.57
C GLN A 137 36.47 19.70 37.71
N PRO A 138 36.68 21.02 37.57
CA PRO A 138 35.66 22.01 38.00
C PRO A 138 35.57 23.35 37.20
N GLU A 139 34.33 23.82 36.99
CA GLU A 139 33.70 25.17 37.17
C GLU A 139 34.52 26.51 37.05
N PRO A 140 33.88 27.69 36.93
CA PRO A 140 32.84 28.15 35.99
C PRO A 140 33.17 29.57 35.40
N ALA A 141 32.27 30.10 34.55
CA ALA A 141 31.89 31.53 34.42
C ALA A 141 31.88 32.16 33.00
N SER A 142 30.81 32.96 32.82
CA SER A 142 30.70 34.16 31.96
C SER A 142 30.23 34.02 30.51
N GLN A 143 28.90 33.96 30.40
CA GLN A 143 28.01 34.78 29.56
C GLN A 143 28.66 35.72 28.51
N VAL A 144 28.34 35.51 27.22
CA VAL A 144 27.94 36.60 26.30
C VAL A 144 26.88 36.07 25.31
N LEU A 145 25.82 36.86 25.17
CA LEU A 145 24.59 36.64 24.43
C LEU A 145 24.77 36.34 22.93
N ARG A 146 24.02 35.35 22.42
CA ARG A 146 23.59 35.31 21.02
C ARG A 146 22.16 34.76 20.92
N ALA A 147 21.23 35.65 20.61
CA ALA A 147 19.90 35.35 20.07
C ALA A 147 19.47 36.62 19.29
N GLN A 148 18.77 36.57 18.16
CA GLN A 148 17.49 35.90 18.02
C GLN A 148 17.24 35.49 16.56
N SER A 149 16.88 34.23 16.35
CA SER A 149 15.98 33.83 15.26
C SER A 149 14.89 32.94 15.90
N PRO A 150 13.59 33.15 15.60
CA PRO A 150 12.52 32.53 16.38
C PRO A 150 12.43 31.03 16.10
N GLN A 151 12.82 30.21 17.07
CA GLN A 151 12.34 28.85 17.23
C GLN A 151 11.34 28.88 18.39
N PRO A 152 10.05 28.53 18.19
CA PRO A 152 9.15 28.36 19.32
C PRO A 152 9.58 27.11 20.10
N SER A 153 10.04 27.39 21.31
CA SER A 153 10.58 26.49 22.31
C SER A 153 9.57 25.43 22.78
N SER A 154 10.09 24.22 22.97
CA SER A 154 9.53 23.15 23.78
C SER A 154 9.15 23.64 25.18
N SER A 155 7.89 23.49 25.56
CA SER A 155 7.47 23.46 26.96
C SER A 155 6.92 22.08 27.27
N GLY A 156 7.50 21.43 28.29
CA GLY A 156 7.14 20.10 28.76
C GLY A 156 5.73 20.04 29.32
N ILE A 157 4.77 19.76 28.45
CA ILE A 157 3.40 19.39 28.82
C ILE A 157 3.29 17.86 28.61
N PRO A 158 2.84 17.09 29.62
CA PRO A 158 2.69 15.65 29.49
C PRO A 158 1.78 15.30 28.30
N ALA A 159 2.22 14.28 27.55
CA ALA A 159 1.66 13.82 26.28
C ALA A 159 0.24 13.23 26.39
N THR A 160 -0.76 14.07 26.71
CA THR A 160 -2.18 13.68 26.73
C THR A 160 -3.05 14.50 25.78
N ALA A 161 -2.52 15.58 25.19
CA ALA A 161 -3.07 16.14 23.96
C ALA A 161 -2.52 15.31 22.80
N LYS A 162 -3.39 14.80 21.92
CA LYS A 162 -2.97 14.07 20.71
C LYS A 162 -2.23 15.06 19.81
N ASP A 163 -0.92 15.14 19.96
CA ASP A 163 -0.10 15.96 19.09
C ASP A 163 -0.15 15.40 17.67
N CYS A 164 -0.24 16.32 16.71
CA CYS A 164 -0.30 15.98 15.31
C CYS A 164 1.00 15.26 14.91
N VAL A 165 0.89 14.03 14.44
CA VAL A 165 2.06 13.24 13.98
C VAL A 165 2.89 13.97 12.93
N PHE A 166 2.29 14.83 12.11
CA PHE A 166 3.02 15.53 11.04
C PHE A 166 3.81 16.74 11.54
N CYS A 167 3.22 17.56 12.41
CA CYS A 167 3.78 18.87 12.77
C CYS A 167 4.00 19.10 14.27
N GLY A 168 3.58 18.17 15.14
CA GLY A 168 3.68 18.30 16.59
C GLY A 168 2.69 19.30 17.22
N GLY A 169 1.78 19.89 16.44
CA GLY A 169 0.77 20.83 16.95
C GLY A 169 -0.38 20.12 17.68
N ARG A 170 -1.12 20.85 18.53
CA ARG A 170 -2.25 20.32 19.32
C ARG A 170 -3.52 20.17 18.48
N HIS A 171 -3.50 19.27 17.51
CA HIS A 171 -4.65 18.91 16.67
C HIS A 171 -4.52 17.48 16.14
N TRP A 172 -5.63 16.90 15.68
CA TRP A 172 -5.59 15.60 15.03
C TRP A 172 -4.91 15.68 13.67
N ALA A 173 -4.18 14.63 13.30
CA ALA A 173 -3.49 14.54 12.01
C ALA A 173 -4.42 14.81 10.80
N THR A 174 -5.72 14.51 10.89
CA THR A 174 -6.70 14.84 9.84
C THR A 174 -6.83 16.35 9.62
N ASN A 175 -6.73 17.15 10.67
CA ASN A 175 -6.97 18.59 10.65
C ASN A 175 -5.66 19.38 10.55
N CYS A 176 -4.59 18.77 10.03
CA CYS A 176 -3.30 19.44 9.91
C CYS A 176 -3.30 20.44 8.75
N GLU A 177 -3.23 21.73 9.09
CA GLU A 177 -3.16 22.84 8.13
C GLU A 177 -1.81 22.96 7.43
N ARG A 178 -0.74 22.41 8.03
CA ARG A 178 0.62 22.44 7.43
C ARG A 178 0.81 21.40 6.33
N PHE A 179 0.07 20.30 6.40
CA PHE A 179 0.16 19.18 5.47
C PHE A 179 -1.23 18.90 4.93
N THR A 180 -1.64 19.66 3.93
CA THR A 180 -3.02 19.63 3.38
C THR A 180 -3.20 18.54 2.32
N THR A 181 -2.17 18.24 1.53
CA THR A 181 -2.22 17.23 0.45
C THR A 181 -1.76 15.84 0.91
N LEU A 182 -2.20 14.80 0.22
CA LEU A 182 -1.78 13.42 0.48
C LEU A 182 -0.29 13.23 0.24
N THR A 183 0.24 13.83 -0.83
CA THR A 183 1.67 13.72 -1.16
C THR A 183 2.53 14.32 -0.04
N ALA A 184 2.18 15.52 0.45
CA ALA A 184 2.90 16.15 1.55
C ALA A 184 2.83 15.31 2.84
N ARG A 185 1.66 14.72 3.14
CA ARG A 185 1.48 13.83 4.30
C ARG A 185 2.31 12.56 4.21
N ARG A 186 2.42 11.94 3.01
CA ARG A 186 3.21 10.72 2.81
C ARG A 186 4.69 10.99 2.97
N ASN A 187 5.19 12.02 2.29
CA ASN A 187 6.58 12.46 2.41
C ASN A 187 6.94 12.69 3.87
N ARG A 188 6.06 13.35 4.62
CA ARG A 188 6.29 13.60 6.05
C ARG A 188 6.32 12.32 6.88
N VAL A 189 5.46 11.35 6.63
CA VAL A 189 5.46 10.08 7.38
C VAL A 189 6.68 9.22 7.05
N TYR A 190 7.17 9.26 5.81
CA TYR A 190 8.43 8.62 5.44
C TYR A 190 9.65 9.30 6.09
N GLU A 191 9.71 10.63 6.11
CA GLU A 191 10.75 11.38 6.84
C GLU A 191 10.77 11.01 8.32
N LEU A 192 9.58 10.87 8.92
CA LEU A 192 9.42 10.52 10.33
C LEU A 192 9.55 9.01 10.61
N GLN A 193 9.80 8.19 9.59
CA GLN A 193 9.89 6.73 9.68
C GLN A 193 8.70 6.13 10.43
N ARG A 194 7.48 6.47 10.00
CA ARG A 194 6.22 5.97 10.55
C ARG A 194 5.46 5.16 9.51
N CYS A 195 4.58 4.28 9.98
CA CYS A 195 3.72 3.49 9.09
C CYS A 195 2.48 4.30 8.68
N GLU A 196 2.16 4.34 7.38
CA GLU A 196 1.01 5.08 6.86
C GLU A 196 -0.35 4.56 7.37
N ARG A 197 -0.45 3.28 7.74
CA ARG A 197 -1.70 2.66 8.23
C ARG A 197 -2.02 2.97 9.69
N CYS A 198 -1.01 3.10 10.53
CA CYS A 198 -1.19 3.23 11.98
C CYS A 198 -0.52 4.46 12.60
N LEU A 199 0.28 5.19 11.82
CA LEU A 199 1.07 6.36 12.24
C LEU A 199 2.05 6.11 13.39
N THR A 200 2.25 4.85 13.78
CA THR A 200 3.26 4.46 14.77
C THR A 200 4.64 4.37 14.11
N PRO A 201 5.73 4.44 14.89
CA PRO A 201 7.08 4.21 14.37
C PRO A 201 7.15 2.91 13.56
N ASN A 202 7.88 2.95 12.45
CA ASN A 202 7.94 1.89 11.45
C ASN A 202 8.69 0.65 11.98
N LYS A 203 7.99 -0.14 12.80
CA LYS A 203 8.45 -1.46 13.31
C LYS A 203 7.91 -2.62 12.47
N HIS A 204 7.18 -2.34 11.40
CA HIS A 204 6.50 -3.33 10.56
C HIS A 204 6.21 -2.76 9.17
N LEU A 205 6.18 -3.62 8.16
CA LEU A 205 5.78 -3.21 6.80
C LEU A 205 4.30 -2.82 6.75
N VAL A 206 3.95 -1.88 5.88
CA VAL A 206 2.55 -1.44 5.68
C VAL A 206 1.65 -2.62 5.30
N THR A 207 2.15 -3.56 4.49
CA THR A 207 1.45 -4.78 4.09
C THR A 207 1.19 -5.76 5.23
N ALA A 208 2.04 -5.74 6.27
CA ALA A 208 1.94 -6.57 7.47
C ALA A 208 1.42 -5.79 8.69
N CYS A 209 0.82 -4.61 8.47
CA CYS A 209 0.31 -3.78 9.56
C CYS A 209 -0.95 -4.40 10.18
N SER A 210 -0.87 -4.75 11.46
CA SER A 210 -1.98 -5.33 12.23
C SER A 210 -3.05 -4.32 12.65
N ALA A 211 -2.87 -3.03 12.33
CA ALA A 211 -3.82 -1.99 12.71
C ALA A 211 -5.14 -2.15 11.96
N LYS A 212 -6.20 -2.43 12.73
CA LYS A 212 -7.59 -2.49 12.26
C LYS A 212 -8.27 -1.12 12.32
N SER A 213 -7.54 -0.06 11.98
CA SER A 213 -8.10 1.29 11.95
C SER A 213 -9.10 1.39 10.80
N SER A 214 -10.30 1.94 11.10
CA SER A 214 -11.26 2.28 10.07
C SER A 214 -11.17 3.77 9.77
N CYS A 215 -11.06 4.11 8.49
CA CYS A 215 -11.09 5.49 8.03
C CYS A 215 -12.45 6.11 8.35
N PHE A 216 -12.44 7.19 9.13
CA PHE A 216 -13.63 7.92 9.58
C PHE A 216 -14.48 8.40 8.39
N TYR A 217 -13.84 8.93 7.36
CA TYR A 217 -14.52 9.48 6.17
C TYR A 217 -15.15 8.40 5.30
N CYS A 218 -14.45 7.29 5.10
CA CYS A 218 -15.00 6.14 4.37
C CYS A 218 -16.13 5.46 5.13
N LYS A 219 -16.00 5.37 6.46
CA LYS A 219 -17.08 4.86 7.32
C LYS A 219 -18.33 5.73 7.21
N ARG A 220 -18.19 7.06 7.28
CA ARG A 220 -19.33 7.99 7.14
C ARG A 220 -20.00 7.92 5.77
N ALA A 221 -19.22 7.66 4.72
CA ALA A 221 -19.72 7.49 3.35
C ALA A 221 -20.16 6.05 3.02
N ASN A 222 -20.24 5.16 4.02
CA ASN A 222 -20.59 3.74 3.85
C ASN A 222 -19.71 2.96 2.85
N ARG A 223 -18.43 3.35 2.69
CA ARG A 223 -17.44 2.66 1.85
C ARG A 223 -16.73 1.57 2.65
N SER A 224 -17.41 0.45 2.86
CA SER A 224 -16.93 -0.67 3.69
C SER A 224 -15.63 -1.32 3.19
N THR A 225 -15.46 -1.43 1.88
CA THR A 225 -14.26 -2.02 1.27
C THR A 225 -13.01 -1.14 1.42
N GLU A 226 -13.18 0.18 1.38
CA GLU A 226 -12.06 1.14 1.45
C GLU A 226 -11.72 1.55 2.88
N MET A 227 -12.66 1.47 3.83
CA MET A 227 -12.45 2.01 5.17
C MET A 227 -11.32 1.31 5.94
N THR A 228 -11.00 0.06 5.65
CA THR A 228 -9.94 -0.71 6.36
C THR A 228 -8.59 -0.69 5.65
N LYS A 229 -8.51 -0.04 4.47
CA LYS A 229 -7.29 -0.04 3.65
C LYS A 229 -6.30 1.06 4.02
N HIS A 230 -6.77 2.15 4.63
CA HIS A 230 -5.96 3.33 4.92
C HIS A 230 -6.36 4.01 6.24
N HIS A 231 -5.43 4.77 6.81
CA HIS A 231 -5.70 5.63 7.96
C HIS A 231 -6.50 6.87 7.53
N SER A 232 -7.36 7.42 8.41
CA SER A 232 -8.18 8.61 8.10
C SER A 232 -7.38 9.80 7.58
N ALA A 233 -6.13 9.97 8.05
CA ALA A 233 -5.22 11.05 7.61
C ALA A 233 -4.73 10.90 6.17
N PHE A 234 -4.97 9.75 5.51
CA PHE A 234 -4.57 9.40 4.16
C PHE A 234 -5.76 9.02 3.27
N CYS A 235 -6.95 9.53 3.57
CA CYS A 235 -8.14 9.23 2.78
C CYS A 235 -8.12 9.97 1.43
N VAL A 236 -8.10 9.20 0.33
CA VAL A 236 -8.11 9.72 -1.05
C VAL A 236 -9.34 10.54 -1.43
N TYR A 237 -10.40 10.43 -0.64
CA TYR A 237 -11.65 11.15 -0.86
C TYR A 237 -11.78 12.41 -0.01
N GLN A 238 -10.82 12.67 0.87
CA GLN A 238 -10.84 13.82 1.78
C GLN A 238 -9.73 14.83 1.48
N PHE A 239 -8.59 14.36 0.98
CA PHE A 239 -7.42 15.19 0.72
C PHE A 239 -7.06 15.10 -0.76
N GLU A 240 -6.66 16.24 -1.34
CA GLU A 240 -6.13 16.30 -2.69
C GLU A 240 -4.79 15.58 -2.79
N MET A 241 -4.47 15.08 -4.00
CA MET A 241 -3.22 14.37 -4.28
C MET A 241 -2.03 15.33 -4.20
#